data_AF-A0A2N2ED81-F1
#
_entry.id   AF-A0A2N2ED81-F1
#
_cell.length_a   1.000
_cell.length_b   1.000
_cell.length_c   1.000
_cell.angle_alpha   90.00
_cell.angle_beta   90.00
_cell.angle_gamma   90.00
#
_symmetry.space_group_name_H-M   'P 1'
#
loop_
_entity.id
_entity.type
_entity.pdbx_description
1 polymer ?
#
loop_
_entity_poly.entity_id
_entity_poly.type
_entity_poly.pdbx_seq_one_letter_code
_entity_poly.pdbx_strand_id
1 'polypeptide(L)'
;MLTNIKLVEFAKKALSENWGYCLGSFGNILTPVFLKQKMKQGYGVGEYNTKHKSYLDKFINKRVSDCYGLVKAFVWWNDGNVRYVATQDRNQEGAYNTAKEKGPISSIPEIPGLVLWMKGHAGIYIGGGEFIECAGAPTGMFKGKIQNGKIVSGSKFTHWFKDTYITYVSDPKTVTTLATPSNDKIKIELNGKKKEIIGYSKENVTYIKLNNQDVPLRAFSEALGLKVEWDNVTKTVVLKC
;
A
#
# COMPACT_ATOMS: atom_id res chain seq x y z
N MET A 1 9.13 -16.19 -4.22
CA MET A 1 7.90 -15.69 -4.86
C MET A 1 7.81 -14.19 -4.73
N LEU A 2 7.47 -13.50 -5.84
CA LEU A 2 7.25 -12.06 -5.92
C LEU A 2 5.77 -11.76 -5.60
N THR A 3 5.49 -11.46 -4.34
CA THR A 3 4.11 -11.25 -3.86
C THR A 3 3.81 -9.77 -3.63
N ASN A 4 2.54 -9.38 -3.71
CA ASN A 4 2.06 -8.03 -3.40
C ASN A 4 2.49 -7.53 -1.99
N ILE A 5 2.51 -8.41 -0.98
CA ILE A 5 2.97 -8.09 0.39
C ILE A 5 4.44 -7.68 0.38
N LYS A 6 5.29 -8.45 -0.30
CA LYS A 6 6.72 -8.14 -0.44
C LYS A 6 6.98 -6.89 -1.27
N LEU A 7 6.14 -6.58 -2.25
CA LEU A 7 6.22 -5.31 -2.97
C LEU A 7 5.98 -4.13 -2.02
N VAL A 8 5.01 -4.23 -1.11
CA VAL A 8 4.74 -3.18 -0.11
C VAL A 8 5.96 -2.97 0.80
N GLU A 9 6.52 -4.05 1.33
CA GLU A 9 7.73 -3.96 2.16
C GLU A 9 8.92 -3.38 1.39
N PHE A 10 9.05 -3.73 0.11
CA PHE A 10 10.08 -3.16 -0.76
C PHE A 10 9.89 -1.65 -0.99
N ALA A 11 8.65 -1.21 -1.23
CA ALA A 11 8.33 0.22 -1.39
C ALA A 11 8.59 1.00 -0.09
N LYS A 12 8.20 0.46 1.07
CA LYS A 12 8.50 1.04 2.39
C LYS A 12 10.00 1.16 2.62
N LYS A 13 10.77 0.12 2.27
CA LYS A 13 12.24 0.15 2.33
C LYS A 13 12.82 1.25 1.45
N ALA A 14 12.35 1.38 0.21
CA ALA A 14 12.82 2.42 -0.70
C ALA A 14 12.54 3.84 -0.17
N LEU A 15 11.36 4.05 0.43
CA LEU A 15 11.02 5.29 1.12
C LEU A 15 11.93 5.54 2.33
N SER A 16 12.14 4.54 3.20
CA SER A 16 12.98 4.70 4.40
C SER A 16 14.45 4.96 4.08
N GLU A 17 14.95 4.38 2.99
CA GLU A 17 16.31 4.61 2.48
C GLU A 17 16.42 5.90 1.66
N ASN A 18 15.32 6.64 1.50
CA ASN A 18 15.24 7.90 0.75
C ASN A 18 15.86 7.79 -0.66
N TRP A 19 15.35 6.87 -1.48
CA TRP A 19 15.81 6.72 -2.86
C TRP A 19 15.48 7.98 -3.68
N GLY A 20 16.37 8.31 -4.62
CA GLY A 20 16.19 9.45 -5.53
C GLY A 20 15.45 9.09 -6.81
N TYR A 21 14.93 10.11 -7.49
CA TYR A 21 14.34 9.95 -8.82
C TYR A 21 15.39 10.15 -9.92
N CYS A 22 15.70 9.12 -10.69
CA CYS A 22 16.50 9.25 -11.91
C CYS A 22 15.75 8.58 -13.06
N LEU A 23 15.38 9.36 -14.08
CA LEU A 23 14.57 8.85 -15.18
C LEU A 23 15.32 7.72 -15.91
N GLY A 24 14.63 6.60 -16.15
CA GLY A 24 15.20 5.43 -16.80
C GLY A 24 16.04 4.54 -15.89
N SER A 25 15.93 4.68 -14.57
CA SER A 25 16.59 3.81 -13.57
C SER A 25 15.57 2.97 -12.81
N PHE A 26 16.01 1.87 -12.19
CA PHE A 26 15.13 0.89 -11.56
C PHE A 26 15.82 0.23 -10.35
N GLY A 27 16.16 1.06 -9.36
CA GLY A 27 16.81 0.64 -8.11
C GLY A 27 18.34 0.59 -8.16
N ASN A 28 18.93 1.14 -9.23
CA ASN A 28 20.38 1.21 -9.43
C ASN A 28 21.05 2.11 -8.38
N ILE A 29 22.32 1.85 -8.06
CA ILE A 29 23.15 2.83 -7.35
C ILE A 29 23.58 3.91 -8.35
N LEU A 30 23.30 5.17 -8.05
CA LEU A 30 23.68 6.28 -8.90
C LEU A 30 25.17 6.58 -8.75
N THR A 31 25.99 6.04 -9.65
CA THR A 31 27.41 6.41 -9.74
C THR A 31 27.57 7.62 -10.68
N PRO A 32 28.68 8.37 -10.61
CA PRO A 32 28.95 9.44 -11.57
C PRO A 32 28.94 8.97 -13.02
N VAL A 33 29.45 7.75 -13.27
CA VAL A 33 29.45 7.13 -14.60
C VAL A 33 28.04 6.81 -15.05
N PHE A 34 27.21 6.22 -14.18
CA PHE A 34 25.83 5.90 -14.50
C PHE A 34 24.98 7.16 -14.74
N LEU A 35 25.16 8.21 -13.93
CA LEU A 35 24.50 9.50 -14.15
C LEU A 35 24.87 10.08 -15.52
N LYS A 36 26.15 10.10 -15.86
CA LYS A 36 26.63 10.58 -17.17
C LYS A 36 26.05 9.77 -18.33
N GLN A 37 25.90 8.46 -18.17
CA GLN A 37 25.23 7.60 -19.14
C GLN A 37 23.75 7.99 -19.29
N LYS A 38 23.03 8.17 -18.17
CA LYS A 38 21.61 8.53 -18.18
C LYS A 38 21.34 9.92 -18.75
N MET A 39 22.25 10.88 -18.55
CA MET A 39 22.19 12.22 -19.16
C MET A 39 22.40 12.21 -20.68
N LYS A 40 22.96 11.14 -21.26
CA LYS A 40 23.15 10.97 -22.71
C LYS A 40 22.11 10.07 -23.37
N GLN A 41 21.18 9.51 -22.59
CA GLN A 41 20.20 8.56 -23.10
C GLN A 41 19.14 9.28 -23.95
N GLY A 42 18.73 8.65 -25.07
CA GLY A 42 17.66 9.15 -25.94
C GLY A 42 16.26 9.12 -25.30
N TYR A 43 15.24 9.41 -26.11
CA TYR A 43 13.82 9.41 -25.69
C TYR A 43 13.51 10.38 -24.53
N GLY A 44 14.15 11.54 -24.52
CA GLY A 44 13.94 12.59 -23.48
C GLY A 44 14.56 12.28 -22.11
N VAL A 45 15.17 11.10 -21.92
CA VAL A 45 15.80 10.69 -20.65
C VAL A 45 17.00 11.57 -20.32
N GLY A 46 17.86 11.81 -21.31
CA GLY A 46 19.05 12.63 -21.16
C GLY A 46 18.74 14.09 -20.84
N GLU A 47 17.76 14.67 -21.54
CA GLU A 47 17.29 16.04 -21.33
C GLU A 47 16.75 16.23 -19.91
N TYR A 48 15.87 15.34 -19.46
CA TYR A 48 15.32 15.38 -18.11
C TYR A 48 16.41 15.29 -17.04
N ASN A 49 17.27 14.28 -17.12
CA ASN A 49 18.31 14.07 -16.11
C ASN A 49 19.35 15.22 -16.13
N THR A 50 19.63 15.81 -17.29
CA THR A 50 20.50 16.99 -17.39
C THR A 50 19.89 18.20 -16.71
N LYS A 51 18.59 18.47 -16.96
CA LYS A 51 17.84 19.54 -16.30
C LYS A 51 17.82 19.39 -14.78
N HIS A 52 17.78 18.15 -14.28
CA HIS A 52 17.68 17.84 -12.85
C HIS A 52 19.02 17.40 -12.23
N LYS A 53 20.16 17.72 -12.86
CA LYS A 53 21.49 17.30 -12.39
C LYS A 53 21.77 17.71 -10.94
N SER A 54 21.44 18.94 -10.54
CA SER A 54 21.68 19.44 -9.17
C SER A 54 20.90 18.68 -8.10
N TYR A 55 19.74 18.12 -8.45
CA TYR A 55 19.00 17.19 -7.61
C TYR A 55 19.72 15.84 -7.56
N LEU A 56 20.07 15.28 -8.73
CA LEU A 56 20.71 13.96 -8.86
C LEU A 56 22.09 13.87 -8.18
N ASP A 57 22.86 14.96 -8.17
CA ASP A 57 24.16 15.03 -7.49
C ASP A 57 24.05 14.71 -5.98
N LYS A 58 22.90 14.96 -5.35
CA LYS A 58 22.62 14.64 -3.93
C LYS A 58 22.38 13.14 -3.66
N PHE A 59 22.20 12.36 -4.73
CA PHE A 59 21.93 10.92 -4.70
C PHE A 59 23.08 10.08 -5.22
N ILE A 60 24.25 10.68 -5.47
CA ILE A 60 25.45 9.90 -5.81
C ILE A 60 25.75 8.89 -4.69
N ASN A 61 26.05 7.65 -5.07
CA ASN A 61 26.20 6.47 -4.22
C ASN A 61 24.94 6.04 -3.45
N LYS A 62 23.77 6.65 -3.75
CA LYS A 62 22.46 6.21 -3.23
C LYS A 62 21.68 5.50 -4.33
N ARG A 63 20.62 4.81 -3.91
CA ARG A 63 19.69 4.19 -4.86
C ARG A 63 18.83 5.22 -5.53
N VAL A 64 18.58 4.98 -6.81
CA VAL A 64 17.65 5.75 -7.62
C VAL A 64 16.73 4.86 -8.42
N SER A 65 15.55 5.36 -8.68
CA SER A 65 14.55 4.73 -9.55
C SER A 65 13.78 5.79 -10.30
N ASP A 66 13.16 5.46 -11.42
CA ASP A 66 11.98 6.20 -11.87
C ASP A 66 10.72 5.61 -11.23
N CYS A 67 9.54 6.12 -11.62
CA CYS A 67 8.27 5.79 -10.99
C CYS A 67 7.93 4.30 -11.11
N TYR A 68 7.82 3.78 -12.33
CA TYR A 68 7.56 2.35 -12.55
C TYR A 68 8.80 1.48 -12.33
N GLY A 69 9.99 2.08 -12.43
CA GLY A 69 11.27 1.49 -12.07
C GLY A 69 11.28 0.93 -10.66
N LEU A 70 10.44 1.43 -9.75
CA LEU A 70 10.33 0.90 -8.39
C LEU A 70 9.70 -0.50 -8.39
N VAL A 71 8.68 -0.72 -9.23
CA VAL A 71 8.08 -2.05 -9.44
C VAL A 71 9.08 -2.96 -10.16
N LYS A 72 9.77 -2.45 -11.19
CA LYS A 72 10.82 -3.22 -11.90
C LYS A 72 11.96 -3.63 -10.97
N ALA A 73 12.41 -2.73 -10.10
CA ALA A 73 13.43 -2.99 -9.10
C ALA A 73 13.04 -4.17 -8.20
N PHE A 74 11.78 -4.23 -7.76
CA PHE A 74 11.27 -5.35 -6.97
C PHE A 74 11.28 -6.67 -7.77
N VAL A 75 10.75 -6.66 -8.99
CA VAL A 75 10.66 -7.86 -9.84
C VAL A 75 12.05 -8.39 -10.22
N TRP A 76 13.02 -7.50 -10.39
CA TRP A 76 14.39 -7.79 -10.81
C TRP A 76 15.39 -7.81 -9.66
N TRP A 77 14.90 -7.83 -8.42
CA TRP A 77 15.75 -7.78 -7.25
C TRP A 77 16.51 -9.09 -7.08
N ASN A 78 17.83 -8.98 -6.96
CA ASN A 78 18.76 -10.07 -6.78
C ASN A 78 19.77 -9.70 -5.69
N ASP A 79 19.45 -10.10 -4.46
CA ASP A 79 20.31 -10.00 -3.27
C ASP A 79 20.98 -8.62 -3.07
N GLY A 80 20.13 -7.58 -2.94
CA GLY A 80 20.62 -6.23 -2.75
C GLY A 80 21.12 -5.56 -4.03
N ASN A 81 21.02 -6.20 -5.19
CA ASN A 81 21.24 -5.56 -6.48
C ASN A 81 20.06 -5.79 -7.42
N VAL A 82 20.04 -5.03 -8.50
CA VAL A 82 19.03 -5.15 -9.56
C VAL A 82 19.71 -5.82 -10.76
N ARG A 83 19.05 -6.82 -11.36
CA ARG A 83 19.52 -7.47 -12.58
C ARG A 83 18.54 -7.22 -13.72
N TYR A 84 18.96 -6.49 -14.75
CA TYR A 84 18.10 -6.19 -15.89
C TYR A 84 17.59 -7.45 -16.60
N VAL A 85 16.30 -7.49 -16.93
CA VAL A 85 15.64 -8.59 -17.66
C VAL A 85 14.85 -8.03 -18.85
N ALA A 86 15.46 -8.06 -20.03
CA ALA A 86 14.93 -7.42 -21.24
C ALA A 86 13.52 -7.90 -21.62
N THR A 87 13.22 -9.20 -21.46
CA THR A 87 11.92 -9.79 -21.80
C THR A 87 10.76 -9.31 -20.91
N GLN A 88 11.08 -8.69 -19.77
CA GLN A 88 10.09 -8.15 -18.83
C GLN A 88 10.04 -6.62 -18.87
N ASP A 89 10.92 -5.96 -19.63
CA ASP A 89 11.05 -4.51 -19.61
C ASP A 89 9.86 -3.83 -20.31
N ARG A 90 9.19 -2.98 -19.55
CA ARG A 90 8.04 -2.18 -19.98
C ARG A 90 7.96 -0.91 -19.16
N ASN A 91 7.28 0.10 -19.67
CA ASN A 91 6.89 1.28 -18.91
C ASN A 91 5.55 1.03 -18.19
N GLN A 92 5.09 2.03 -17.42
CA GLN A 92 3.80 1.92 -16.74
C GLN A 92 2.60 1.87 -17.70
N GLU A 93 2.66 2.47 -18.89
CA GLU A 93 1.57 2.33 -19.87
C GLU A 93 1.43 0.88 -20.33
N GLY A 94 2.55 0.25 -20.68
CA GLY A 94 2.58 -1.17 -21.07
C GLY A 94 2.09 -2.07 -19.94
N ALA A 95 2.52 -1.81 -18.70
CA ALA A 95 2.06 -2.54 -17.54
C ALA A 95 0.55 -2.43 -17.33
N TYR A 96 0.02 -1.20 -17.32
CA TYR A 96 -1.41 -0.93 -17.16
C TYR A 96 -2.26 -1.53 -18.28
N ASN A 97 -1.79 -1.45 -19.53
CA ASN A 97 -2.50 -1.99 -20.69
C ASN A 97 -2.58 -3.52 -20.65
N THR A 98 -1.52 -4.21 -20.21
CA THR A 98 -1.50 -5.68 -20.09
C THR A 98 -2.22 -6.22 -18.85
N ALA A 99 -2.51 -5.38 -17.86
CA ALA A 99 -3.17 -5.81 -16.64
C ALA A 99 -4.60 -6.28 -16.91
N LYS A 100 -4.93 -7.48 -16.39
CA LYS A 100 -6.26 -8.10 -16.49
C LYS A 100 -7.26 -7.53 -15.48
N GLU A 101 -6.77 -7.16 -14.30
CA GLU A 101 -7.57 -6.58 -13.23
C GLU A 101 -7.09 -5.15 -12.96
N LYS A 102 -8.01 -4.20 -13.15
CA LYS A 102 -7.78 -2.76 -13.00
C LYS A 102 -9.09 -2.02 -12.80
N GLY A 103 -9.03 -0.82 -12.26
CA GLY A 103 -10.20 0.01 -12.02
C GLY A 103 -9.85 1.46 -11.67
N PRO A 104 -10.84 2.35 -11.56
CA PRO A 104 -10.60 3.73 -11.15
C PRO A 104 -10.20 3.82 -9.67
N ILE A 105 -9.44 4.85 -9.28
CA ILE A 105 -9.07 5.11 -7.87
C ILE A 105 -10.30 5.27 -6.97
N SER A 106 -11.43 5.74 -7.51
CA SER A 106 -12.68 5.87 -6.76
C SER A 106 -13.22 4.54 -6.24
N SER A 107 -12.83 3.41 -6.85
CA SER A 107 -13.20 2.05 -6.44
C SER A 107 -11.99 1.20 -6.06
N ILE A 108 -10.90 1.82 -5.60
CA ILE A 108 -9.70 1.09 -5.17
C ILE A 108 -10.06 0.09 -4.04
N PRO A 109 -9.78 -1.22 -4.21
CA PRO A 109 -10.03 -2.18 -3.16
C PRO A 109 -8.90 -2.13 -2.12
N GLU A 110 -9.17 -2.62 -0.91
CA GLU A 110 -8.17 -2.73 0.16
C GLU A 110 -7.23 -3.92 -0.08
N ILE A 111 -6.42 -3.82 -1.14
CA ILE A 111 -5.43 -4.82 -1.53
C ILE A 111 -4.07 -4.12 -1.62
N PRO A 112 -3.24 -4.19 -0.57
CA PRO A 112 -1.88 -3.66 -0.62
C PRO A 112 -1.05 -4.31 -1.75
N GLY A 113 -0.19 -3.52 -2.38
CA GLY A 113 0.65 -3.92 -3.52
C GLY A 113 -0.02 -3.74 -4.90
N LEU A 114 -1.20 -3.12 -4.96
CA LEU A 114 -1.74 -2.62 -6.23
C LEU A 114 -0.84 -1.50 -6.78
N VAL A 115 -0.65 -1.49 -8.09
CA VAL A 115 0.04 -0.39 -8.76
C VAL A 115 -0.97 0.70 -9.07
N LEU A 116 -0.70 1.93 -8.63
CA LEU A 116 -1.47 3.11 -8.96
C LEU A 116 -0.96 3.70 -10.27
N TRP A 117 -1.88 4.21 -11.10
CA TRP A 117 -1.59 4.64 -12.45
C TRP A 117 -2.26 5.97 -12.78
N MET A 118 -1.52 6.82 -13.49
CA MET A 118 -2.02 7.89 -14.34
C MET A 118 -1.10 7.97 -15.55
N LYS A 119 -1.54 8.63 -16.63
CA LYS A 119 -0.69 8.81 -17.81
C LYS A 119 0.68 9.39 -17.41
N GLY A 120 1.75 8.72 -17.79
CA GLY A 120 3.13 9.13 -17.48
C GLY A 120 3.65 8.73 -16.10
N HIS A 121 2.85 8.14 -15.19
CA HIS A 121 3.28 7.93 -13.81
C HIS A 121 2.69 6.71 -13.10
N ALA A 122 3.44 6.20 -12.12
CA ALA A 122 3.04 5.05 -11.30
C ALA A 122 3.41 5.18 -9.82
N GLY A 123 2.62 4.54 -8.96
CA GLY A 123 2.86 4.41 -7.52
C GLY A 123 2.43 3.04 -7.01
N ILE A 124 2.62 2.77 -5.73
CA ILE A 124 2.30 1.48 -5.09
C ILE A 124 1.39 1.74 -3.90
N TYR A 125 0.18 1.21 -3.94
CA TYR A 125 -0.74 1.24 -2.80
C TYR A 125 -0.19 0.38 -1.67
N ILE A 126 -0.09 0.91 -0.46
CA ILE A 126 0.46 0.21 0.70
C ILE A 126 -0.60 -0.19 1.74
N GLY A 127 -1.87 0.05 1.45
CA GLY A 127 -2.99 -0.19 2.34
C GLY A 127 -3.36 1.03 3.20
N GLY A 128 -4.52 0.96 3.85
CA GLY A 128 -4.98 1.98 4.80
C GLY A 128 -5.15 3.37 4.19
N GLY A 129 -5.44 3.47 2.90
CA GLY A 129 -5.52 4.74 2.18
C GLY A 129 -4.17 5.41 1.97
N GLU A 130 -3.04 4.70 2.06
CA GLU A 130 -1.71 5.25 1.80
C GLU A 130 -1.06 4.61 0.57
N PHE A 131 -0.16 5.34 -0.08
CA PHE A 131 0.65 4.83 -1.19
C PHE A 131 2.05 5.43 -1.17
N ILE A 132 3.00 4.74 -1.82
CA ILE A 132 4.37 5.21 -2.03
C ILE A 132 4.62 5.37 -3.52
N GLU A 133 5.28 6.46 -3.90
CA GLU A 133 5.69 6.72 -5.27
C GLU A 133 7.13 7.22 -5.31
N CYS A 134 7.84 6.95 -6.41
CA CYS A 134 9.04 7.71 -6.75
C CYS A 134 8.62 8.86 -7.67
N ALA A 135 8.28 10.00 -7.08
CA ALA A 135 7.88 11.19 -7.79
C ALA A 135 9.09 11.85 -8.48
N GLY A 136 8.84 12.52 -9.60
CA GLY A 136 9.88 13.22 -10.35
C GLY A 136 10.71 14.17 -9.49
N ALA A 137 11.93 14.47 -9.93
CA ALA A 137 12.76 15.49 -9.31
C ALA A 137 12.00 16.84 -9.23
N PRO A 138 12.10 17.57 -8.11
CA PRO A 138 13.04 17.36 -7.01
C PRO A 138 12.49 16.53 -5.83
N THR A 139 11.37 15.82 -5.99
CA THR A 139 10.69 15.16 -4.87
C THR A 139 11.34 13.81 -4.52
N GLY A 140 11.45 12.87 -5.46
CA GLY A 140 11.91 11.51 -5.14
C GLY A 140 10.85 10.68 -4.42
N MET A 141 11.26 9.83 -3.48
CA MET A 141 10.33 9.00 -2.72
C MET A 141 9.34 9.85 -1.91
N PHE A 142 8.05 9.57 -2.11
CA PHE A 142 6.97 10.30 -1.46
C PHE A 142 5.88 9.35 -0.97
N LYS A 143 5.31 9.65 0.20
CA LYS A 143 4.15 8.95 0.73
C LYS A 143 2.90 9.79 0.57
N GLY A 144 1.99 9.33 -0.28
CA GLY A 144 0.70 9.99 -0.54
C GLY A 144 -0.47 9.32 0.18
N LYS A 145 -1.64 9.95 0.06
CA LYS A 145 -2.87 9.55 0.74
C LYS A 145 -4.08 9.56 -0.20
N ILE A 146 -4.93 8.56 -0.03
CA ILE A 146 -6.25 8.39 -0.60
C ILE A 146 -7.27 8.46 0.53
N GLN A 147 -8.29 9.30 0.37
CA GLN A 147 -9.42 9.38 1.28
C GLN A 147 -10.71 9.44 0.46
N ASN A 148 -11.68 8.60 0.82
CA ASN A 148 -13.00 8.55 0.17
C ASN A 148 -12.90 8.42 -1.37
N GLY A 149 -12.02 7.53 -1.85
CA GLY A 149 -11.81 7.31 -3.29
C GLY A 149 -11.13 8.47 -4.03
N LYS A 150 -10.48 9.40 -3.32
CA LYS A 150 -9.80 10.58 -3.89
C LYS A 150 -8.38 10.72 -3.36
N ILE A 151 -7.46 11.14 -4.22
CA ILE A 151 -6.07 11.47 -3.81
C ILE A 151 -6.05 12.82 -3.10
N VAL A 152 -5.75 12.82 -1.81
CA VAL A 152 -5.62 14.04 -1.00
C VAL A 152 -4.18 14.53 -0.86
N SER A 153 -3.18 13.66 -1.07
CA SER A 153 -1.77 14.07 -1.18
C SER A 153 -0.99 13.17 -2.14
N GLY A 154 0.03 13.73 -2.79
CA GLY A 154 0.82 13.06 -3.82
C GLY A 154 0.25 13.20 -5.23
N SER A 155 0.78 12.40 -6.15
CA SER A 155 0.38 12.40 -7.55
C SER A 155 -1.07 12.00 -7.74
N LYS A 156 -1.77 12.66 -8.67
CA LYS A 156 -3.20 12.51 -8.93
C LYS A 156 -3.50 11.25 -9.77
N PHE A 157 -3.13 10.09 -9.23
CA PHE A 157 -3.44 8.79 -9.81
C PHE A 157 -4.93 8.66 -10.10
N THR A 158 -5.26 8.06 -11.25
CA THR A 158 -6.64 7.94 -11.73
C THR A 158 -7.13 6.50 -11.71
N HIS A 159 -6.22 5.53 -11.80
CA HIS A 159 -6.55 4.11 -11.80
C HIS A 159 -5.62 3.29 -10.89
N TRP A 160 -6.02 2.07 -10.61
CA TRP A 160 -5.21 1.02 -10.01
C TRP A 160 -5.18 -0.20 -10.93
N PHE A 161 -4.15 -1.04 -10.82
CA PHE A 161 -4.08 -2.32 -11.51
C PHE A 161 -3.26 -3.36 -10.74
N LYS A 162 -3.50 -4.63 -11.04
CA LYS A 162 -2.64 -5.75 -10.63
C LYS A 162 -1.55 -5.99 -11.67
N ASP A 163 -0.29 -5.88 -11.27
CA ASP A 163 0.84 -6.12 -12.17
C ASP A 163 0.97 -7.63 -12.49
N THR A 164 1.21 -7.96 -13.75
CA THR A 164 1.25 -9.35 -14.22
C THR A 164 2.48 -10.15 -13.75
N TYR A 165 3.50 -9.51 -13.19
CA TYR A 165 4.66 -10.19 -12.58
C TYR A 165 4.55 -10.35 -11.06
N ILE A 166 3.45 -9.89 -10.46
CA ILE A 166 3.23 -9.94 -9.02
C ILE A 166 2.11 -10.91 -8.71
N THR A 167 2.38 -11.84 -7.80
CA THR A 167 1.37 -12.72 -7.24
C THR A 167 0.61 -11.99 -6.14
N TYR A 168 -0.70 -11.86 -6.30
CA TYR A 168 -1.58 -11.24 -5.30
C TYR A 168 -2.13 -12.32 -4.37
N VAL A 169 -1.61 -12.36 -3.16
CA VAL A 169 -2.07 -13.26 -2.10
C VAL A 169 -2.76 -12.45 -1.01
N SER A 170 -3.71 -13.08 -0.32
CA SER A 170 -4.20 -12.56 0.95
C SER A 170 -3.05 -12.61 1.96
N ASP A 171 -2.73 -11.49 2.61
CA ASP A 171 -1.79 -11.52 3.72
C ASP A 171 -2.42 -12.35 4.85
N PRO A 172 -1.73 -13.34 5.43
CA PRO A 172 -2.22 -14.00 6.64
C PRO A 172 -2.54 -13.01 7.77
N LYS A 173 -1.94 -11.80 7.77
CA LYS A 173 -2.31 -10.68 8.66
C LYS A 173 -3.49 -9.82 8.16
N THR A 174 -3.83 -9.86 6.87
CA THR A 174 -5.01 -9.19 6.28
C THR A 174 -6.21 -10.12 6.09
N VAL A 175 -6.12 -11.41 6.48
CA VAL A 175 -7.32 -12.26 6.64
C VAL A 175 -8.25 -11.69 7.74
N THR A 176 -7.79 -10.72 8.54
CA THR A 176 -8.62 -10.01 9.53
C THR A 176 -9.35 -8.77 8.99
N THR A 177 -9.24 -8.40 7.69
CA THR A 177 -9.89 -7.16 7.18
C THR A 177 -10.71 -7.32 5.90
N LEU A 178 -10.97 -8.55 5.43
CA LEU A 178 -11.85 -8.81 4.28
C LEU A 178 -12.99 -9.79 4.57
N ALA A 179 -13.55 -9.74 5.78
CA ALA A 179 -14.97 -10.01 5.92
C ALA A 179 -15.71 -8.71 5.63
N THR A 180 -16.50 -8.72 4.54
CA THR A 180 -17.70 -7.92 4.36
C THR A 180 -18.30 -7.55 5.72
N PRO A 181 -18.69 -6.29 6.01
CA PRO A 181 -19.38 -6.00 7.24
C PRO A 181 -20.66 -6.84 7.26
N SER A 182 -20.66 -7.93 8.03
CA SER A 182 -21.92 -8.32 8.62
C SER A 182 -22.26 -7.14 9.52
N ASN A 183 -23.35 -6.46 9.20
CA ASN A 183 -23.99 -5.52 10.10
C ASN A 183 -24.64 -6.30 11.25
N ASP A 184 -23.91 -7.23 11.85
CA ASP A 184 -24.39 -7.93 13.01
C ASP A 184 -24.41 -6.91 14.14
N LYS A 185 -25.62 -6.73 14.67
CA LYS A 185 -25.86 -5.91 15.83
C LYS A 185 -25.91 -6.83 17.03
N ILE A 186 -25.14 -6.51 18.04
CA ILE A 186 -25.21 -7.15 19.35
C ILE A 186 -25.91 -6.21 20.32
N LYS A 187 -26.85 -6.77 21.08
CA LYS A 187 -27.53 -6.08 22.17
C LYS A 187 -26.66 -6.18 23.41
N ILE A 188 -26.33 -5.04 23.99
CA ILE A 188 -25.63 -4.93 25.26
C ILE A 188 -26.56 -4.30 26.28
N GLU A 189 -26.62 -4.89 27.46
CA GLU A 189 -27.27 -4.31 28.63
C GLU A 189 -26.21 -3.93 29.66
N LEU A 190 -26.24 -2.67 30.12
CA LEU A 190 -25.44 -2.19 31.24
C LEU A 190 -26.37 -1.42 32.19
N ASN A 191 -26.45 -1.84 33.45
CA ASN A 191 -27.30 -1.21 34.48
C ASN A 191 -28.76 -1.00 34.02
N GLY A 192 -29.36 -2.02 33.39
CA GLY A 192 -30.74 -1.98 32.88
C GLY A 192 -30.94 -1.17 31.59
N LYS A 193 -29.90 -0.51 31.06
CA LYS A 193 -29.95 0.21 29.78
C LYS A 193 -29.47 -0.70 28.65
N LYS A 194 -30.36 -0.97 27.70
CA LYS A 194 -30.07 -1.77 26.49
C LYS A 194 -29.63 -0.87 25.34
N LYS A 195 -28.60 -1.28 24.61
CA LYS A 195 -28.13 -0.60 23.40
C LYS A 195 -27.65 -1.61 22.36
N GLU A 196 -27.97 -1.34 21.10
CA GLU A 196 -27.42 -2.08 19.98
C GLU A 196 -26.11 -1.43 19.53
N ILE A 197 -25.07 -2.24 19.40
CA ILE A 197 -23.78 -1.80 18.86
C ILE A 197 -23.30 -2.76 17.77
N ILE A 198 -22.37 -2.27 16.95
CA ILE A 198 -21.76 -3.06 15.88
C ILE A 198 -20.79 -4.06 16.50
N GLY A 199 -21.00 -5.34 16.21
CA GLY A 199 -20.12 -6.41 16.65
C GLY A 199 -20.69 -7.78 16.34
N TYR A 200 -19.88 -8.81 16.56
CA TYR A 200 -20.19 -10.17 16.16
C TYR A 200 -19.67 -11.18 17.18
N SER A 201 -20.16 -12.41 17.11
CA SER A 201 -19.62 -13.51 17.91
C SER A 201 -18.90 -14.50 17.01
N LYS A 202 -17.65 -14.83 17.33
CA LYS A 202 -16.84 -15.83 16.63
C LYS A 202 -16.20 -16.74 17.68
N GLU A 203 -16.31 -18.06 17.50
CA GLU A 203 -15.67 -19.05 18.39
C GLU A 203 -15.97 -18.82 19.88
N ASN A 204 -17.25 -18.57 20.25
CA ASN A 204 -17.70 -18.23 21.61
C ASN A 204 -17.13 -16.94 22.21
N VAL A 205 -16.47 -16.09 21.42
CA VAL A 205 -16.01 -14.77 21.82
C VAL A 205 -16.85 -13.71 21.13
N THR A 206 -17.40 -12.78 21.91
CA THR A 206 -18.08 -11.60 21.38
C THR A 206 -17.09 -10.45 21.19
N TYR A 207 -17.08 -9.88 19.99
CA TYR A 207 -16.24 -8.76 19.59
C TYR A 207 -17.11 -7.52 19.38
N ILE A 208 -16.62 -6.36 19.82
CA ILE A 208 -17.22 -5.05 19.60
C ILE A 208 -16.28 -4.20 18.74
N LYS A 209 -16.83 -3.36 17.88
CA LYS A 209 -16.02 -2.46 17.05
C LYS A 209 -15.78 -1.13 17.76
N LEU A 210 -14.53 -0.86 18.16
CA LEU A 210 -14.08 0.41 18.73
C LEU A 210 -12.99 0.99 17.82
N ASN A 211 -13.14 2.23 17.34
CA ASN A 211 -12.19 2.88 16.43
C ASN A 211 -11.80 2.01 15.22
N ASN A 212 -12.77 1.27 14.67
CA ASN A 212 -12.60 0.31 13.56
C ASN A 212 -11.66 -0.87 13.88
N GLN A 213 -11.43 -1.16 15.16
CA GLN A 213 -10.75 -2.35 15.65
C GLN A 213 -11.74 -3.28 16.36
N ASP A 214 -11.57 -4.58 16.15
CA ASP A 214 -12.36 -5.60 16.83
C ASP A 214 -11.76 -5.86 18.21
N VAL A 215 -12.50 -5.52 19.25
CA VAL A 215 -12.09 -5.65 20.65
C VAL A 215 -12.92 -6.75 21.32
N PRO A 216 -12.31 -7.75 21.96
CA PRO A 216 -13.06 -8.74 22.73
C PRO A 216 -13.83 -8.06 23.86
N LEU A 217 -15.16 -8.18 23.84
CA LEU A 217 -16.05 -7.50 24.79
C LEU A 217 -15.74 -7.90 26.23
N ARG A 218 -15.50 -9.20 26.46
CA ARG A 218 -15.15 -9.73 27.79
C ARG A 218 -13.88 -9.08 28.35
N ALA A 219 -12.80 -9.06 27.57
CA ALA A 219 -11.54 -8.47 28.00
C ALA A 219 -11.66 -6.95 28.25
N PHE A 220 -12.40 -6.25 27.39
CA PHE A 220 -12.66 -4.82 27.56
C PHE A 220 -13.49 -4.53 28.82
N SER A 221 -14.56 -5.30 29.05
CA SER A 221 -15.41 -5.16 30.23
C SER A 221 -14.66 -5.49 31.52
N GLU A 222 -13.86 -6.56 31.53
CA GLU A 222 -13.04 -6.94 32.68
C GLU A 222 -11.99 -5.87 33.02
N ALA A 223 -11.39 -5.22 32.01
CA ALA A 223 -10.48 -4.08 32.22
C ALA A 223 -11.18 -2.86 32.84
N LEU A 224 -12.50 -2.75 32.69
CA LEU A 224 -13.34 -1.74 33.32
C LEU A 224 -13.93 -2.21 34.66
N GLY A 225 -13.56 -3.40 35.14
CA GLY A 225 -14.08 -4.00 36.38
C GLY A 225 -15.47 -4.60 36.24
N LEU A 226 -15.98 -4.80 35.03
CA LEU A 226 -17.33 -5.32 34.76
C LEU A 226 -17.30 -6.83 34.49
N LYS A 227 -18.30 -7.55 35.00
CA LYS A 227 -18.55 -8.96 34.69
C LYS A 227 -19.42 -9.09 33.44
N VAL A 228 -19.10 -10.07 32.59
CA VAL A 228 -19.83 -10.34 31.33
C VAL A 228 -20.55 -11.67 31.37
N GLU A 229 -21.88 -11.61 31.18
CA GLU A 229 -22.78 -12.75 31.08
C GLU A 229 -23.51 -12.76 29.73
N TRP A 230 -23.92 -13.95 29.28
CA TRP A 230 -24.73 -14.13 28.08
C TRP A 230 -26.14 -14.58 28.46
N ASP A 231 -27.15 -13.80 28.07
CA ASP A 231 -28.55 -14.20 28.16
C ASP A 231 -28.97 -14.91 26.87
N ASN A 232 -29.14 -16.23 26.97
CA ASN A 232 -29.50 -17.06 25.81
C ASN A 232 -30.97 -16.88 25.36
N VAL A 233 -31.85 -16.37 26.23
CA VAL A 233 -33.27 -16.11 25.94
C VAL A 233 -33.40 -14.83 25.14
N THR A 234 -32.81 -13.73 25.61
CA THR A 234 -32.93 -12.43 24.95
C THR A 234 -31.85 -12.16 23.91
N LYS A 235 -30.85 -13.06 23.79
CA LYS A 235 -29.67 -12.91 22.92
C LYS A 235 -28.92 -11.59 23.22
N THR A 236 -28.78 -11.29 24.51
CA THR A 236 -28.21 -10.03 25.01
C THR A 236 -26.95 -10.34 25.81
N VAL A 237 -25.90 -9.53 25.62
CA VAL A 237 -24.74 -9.52 26.51
C VAL A 237 -25.04 -8.61 27.71
N VAL A 238 -24.95 -9.15 28.91
CA VAL A 238 -25.21 -8.41 30.15
C VAL A 238 -23.89 -8.07 30.83
N LEU A 239 -23.67 -6.78 31.04
CA LEU A 239 -22.54 -6.21 31.76
C LEU A 239 -22.98 -5.81 33.18
N LYS A 240 -22.32 -6.34 34.20
CA LYS A 240 -22.61 -6.05 35.61
C LYS A 240 -21.39 -5.41 36.27
N CYS A 241 -21.62 -4.38 37.07
CA CYS A 241 -20.61 -3.86 38.00
C CYS A 241 -20.36 -4.85 39.15
#